data_AF-A0A841EFC3-F1
#
_entry.id   AF-A0A841EFC3-F1
#
_cell.length_a   1.000
_cell.length_b   1.000
_cell.length_c   1.000
_cell.angle_alpha   90.00
_cell.angle_beta   90.00
_cell.angle_gamma   90.00
#
_symmetry.space_group_name_H-M   'P 1'
#
loop_
_entity.id
_entity.type
_entity.pdbx_description
1 polymer ?
#
loop_
_entity_poly.entity_id
_entity_poly.type
_entity_poly.pdbx_seq_one_letter_code
_entity_poly.pdbx_strand_id
1 'polypeptide(L)'
;MILSALLFRNLFKILFASVSLFACNLIDKTANLFDDNSWKDLTCDTAQYVSELKIYTLAQPYYLADTLLKQALKPRNIYVALADATGNIQTMALQAAGEEAAQLLETKAFPTLNTSWEEQAYLWALVKQPNYLYHRWENLLIDERKIFLEKRDSIVAIMKEKHRSIKVISDLRSTSRQLLYLGKKRTATPLSMHNFGLAADVAIYTRRKRISNNLTLYRPLDSLTEAYGLTWGGNFVGFVDSGHFQLYKNGAELLRKHPELVFEFEPFRPQYNRWMNKMIGLGKENKAEDTKELLQELNKIKQDQPCQCVNMQGKTPYALMEKIQTALANSDDYQYNNDLLLVGDLASQTVTLVSAKNKITFPLGLWK
;
A
#
# COMPACT_ATOMS: atom_id res chain seq x y z
N MET A 1 68.39 -34.74 9.40
CA MET A 1 67.62 -34.13 8.29
C MET A 1 66.21 -34.72 8.07
N ILE A 2 65.86 -35.90 8.60
CA ILE A 2 64.54 -36.52 8.33
C ILE A 2 63.45 -36.01 9.30
N LEU A 3 63.81 -35.65 10.54
CA LEU A 3 62.85 -35.20 11.56
C LEU A 3 62.25 -33.80 11.28
N SER A 4 63.04 -32.91 10.65
CA SER A 4 62.61 -31.56 10.28
C SER A 4 61.59 -31.56 9.14
N ALA A 5 61.70 -32.50 8.19
CA ALA A 5 60.75 -32.62 7.08
C ALA A 5 59.37 -33.14 7.52
N LEU A 6 59.32 -34.03 8.53
CA LEU A 6 58.06 -34.55 9.09
C LEU A 6 57.32 -33.51 9.94
N LEU A 7 58.03 -32.69 10.71
CA LEU A 7 57.44 -31.58 11.47
C LEU A 7 56.84 -30.51 10.56
N PHE A 8 57.54 -30.12 9.48
CA PHE A 8 57.03 -29.12 8.52
C PHE A 8 55.77 -29.60 7.79
N ARG A 9 55.71 -30.89 7.42
CA ARG A 9 54.58 -31.46 6.69
C ARG A 9 53.31 -31.57 7.53
N ASN A 10 53.44 -31.75 8.84
CA ASN A 10 52.31 -31.77 9.77
C ASN A 10 51.86 -30.36 10.19
N LEU A 11 52.79 -29.41 10.33
CA LEU A 11 52.45 -27.99 10.58
C LEU A 11 51.62 -27.40 9.43
N PHE A 12 51.95 -27.71 8.18
CA PHE A 12 51.18 -27.23 7.03
C PHE A 12 49.76 -27.80 7.00
N LYS A 13 49.56 -29.06 7.38
CA LYS A 13 48.22 -29.67 7.47
C LYS A 13 47.37 -29.07 8.59
N ILE A 14 47.98 -28.78 9.74
CA ILE A 14 47.29 -28.14 10.87
C ILE A 14 46.92 -26.69 10.51
N LEU A 15 47.80 -25.96 9.83
CA LEU A 15 47.53 -24.59 9.38
C LEU A 15 46.41 -24.55 8.33
N PHE A 16 46.40 -25.49 7.37
CA PHE A 16 45.36 -25.55 6.35
C PHE A 16 43.99 -25.93 6.94
N ALA A 17 43.96 -26.88 7.88
CA ALA A 17 42.73 -27.27 8.56
C ALA A 17 42.16 -26.13 9.43
N SER A 18 43.01 -25.36 10.11
CA SER A 18 42.59 -24.23 10.93
C SER A 18 42.15 -23.01 10.09
N VAL A 19 42.76 -22.77 8.94
CA VAL A 19 42.30 -21.73 7.98
C VAL A 19 40.97 -22.13 7.32
N SER A 20 40.78 -23.40 6.96
CA SER A 20 39.48 -23.89 6.44
C SER A 20 38.36 -23.80 7.48
N LEU A 21 38.64 -24.09 8.75
CA LEU A 21 37.65 -23.93 9.82
C LEU A 21 37.32 -22.46 10.11
N PHE A 22 38.30 -21.56 10.03
CA PHE A 22 38.04 -20.11 10.11
C PHE A 22 37.23 -19.60 8.92
N ALA A 23 37.52 -20.07 7.70
CA ALA A 23 36.79 -19.68 6.50
C ALA A 23 35.32 -20.14 6.54
N CYS A 24 35.02 -21.37 6.98
CA CYS A 24 33.65 -21.83 7.13
C CYS A 24 32.87 -21.07 8.21
N ASN A 25 33.51 -20.74 9.34
CA ASN A 25 32.86 -20.00 10.43
C ASN A 25 32.65 -18.51 10.10
N LEU A 26 33.49 -17.94 9.23
CA LEU A 26 33.31 -16.60 8.67
C LEU A 26 32.18 -16.57 7.64
N ILE A 27 32.07 -17.58 6.77
CA ILE A 27 30.99 -17.67 5.76
C ILE A 27 29.62 -17.80 6.44
N ASP A 28 29.48 -18.65 7.46
CA ASP A 28 28.22 -18.79 8.22
C ASP A 28 27.87 -17.54 9.05
N LYS A 29 28.88 -16.81 9.58
CA LYS A 29 28.64 -15.54 10.28
C LYS A 29 28.35 -14.38 9.34
N THR A 30 28.89 -14.37 8.12
CA THR A 30 28.52 -13.36 7.10
C THR A 30 27.15 -13.61 6.50
N ALA A 31 26.71 -14.87 6.36
CA ALA A 31 25.37 -15.18 5.86
C ALA A 31 24.26 -14.63 6.77
N ASN A 32 24.47 -14.59 8.08
CA ASN A 32 23.53 -14.00 9.05
C ASN A 32 23.69 -12.48 9.25
N LEU A 33 24.73 -11.86 8.68
CA LEU A 33 24.97 -10.41 8.79
C LEU A 33 24.24 -9.60 7.69
N PHE A 34 23.73 -10.29 6.67
CA PHE A 34 23.00 -9.69 5.53
C PHE A 34 21.54 -10.11 5.47
N ASP A 35 21.01 -10.72 6.53
CA ASP A 35 19.61 -11.11 6.61
C ASP A 35 18.76 -9.86 6.89
N ASP A 36 18.58 -9.05 5.86
CA ASP A 36 17.81 -7.81 5.89
C ASP A 36 16.34 -8.14 6.12
N ASN A 37 15.96 -8.11 7.39
CA ASN A 37 14.63 -8.40 7.90
C ASN A 37 13.74 -7.15 7.97
N SER A 38 14.18 -6.00 7.45
CA SER A 38 13.41 -4.74 7.50
C SER A 38 12.09 -4.78 6.73
N TRP A 39 11.90 -5.76 5.84
CA TRP A 39 10.63 -6.01 5.15
C TRP A 39 9.59 -6.75 6.01
N LYS A 40 10.00 -7.42 7.10
CA LYS A 40 9.07 -8.14 7.97
C LYS A 40 8.10 -7.17 8.64
N ASP A 41 6.85 -7.60 8.81
CA ASP A 41 5.82 -6.73 9.38
C ASP A 41 6.18 -6.25 10.79
N LEU A 42 6.01 -4.94 11.01
CA LEU A 42 5.97 -4.36 12.35
C LEU A 42 4.77 -4.90 13.13
N THR A 43 4.91 -4.95 14.45
CA THR A 43 3.86 -5.33 15.38
C THR A 43 3.19 -4.11 15.98
N CYS A 44 1.91 -4.22 16.36
CA CYS A 44 1.19 -3.13 17.00
C CYS A 44 1.30 -3.30 18.52
N ASP A 45 2.06 -2.41 19.17
CA ASP A 45 2.39 -2.50 20.60
C ASP A 45 1.43 -1.65 21.44
N THR A 46 0.54 -2.33 22.18
CA THR A 46 -0.43 -1.71 23.10
C THR A 46 0.19 -1.18 24.39
N ALA A 47 1.46 -1.51 24.69
CA ALA A 47 2.16 -0.93 25.84
C ALA A 47 2.58 0.52 25.58
N GLN A 48 2.58 0.97 24.32
CA GLN A 48 2.89 2.34 23.93
C GLN A 48 1.61 3.17 23.82
N TYR A 49 1.61 4.32 24.47
CA TYR A 49 0.47 5.24 24.45
C TYR A 49 0.47 6.09 23.18
N VAL A 50 -0.69 6.15 22.55
CA VAL A 50 -0.99 7.08 21.46
C VAL A 50 -1.35 8.44 22.06
N SER A 51 -0.68 9.50 21.62
CA SER A 51 -0.94 10.87 22.06
C SER A 51 -1.78 11.69 21.07
N GLU A 52 -1.90 11.23 19.83
CA GLU A 52 -2.61 11.91 18.75
C GLU A 52 -3.22 10.88 17.80
N LEU A 53 -4.43 11.15 17.30
CA LEU A 53 -5.09 10.33 16.31
C LEU A 53 -5.34 11.12 15.04
N LYS A 54 -5.08 10.46 13.91
CA LYS A 54 -5.41 10.97 12.58
C LYS A 54 -6.57 10.16 12.00
N ILE A 55 -7.31 10.77 11.08
CA ILE A 55 -8.41 10.09 10.39
C ILE A 55 -7.94 8.82 9.67
N TYR A 56 -6.72 8.83 9.11
CA TYR A 56 -6.08 7.66 8.55
C TYR A 56 -6.11 6.47 9.52
N THR A 57 -5.67 6.70 10.76
CA THR A 57 -5.62 5.65 11.79
C THR A 57 -7.00 5.09 12.03
N LEU A 58 -8.06 5.91 12.06
CA LEU A 58 -9.44 5.47 12.31
C LEU A 58 -10.01 4.68 11.13
N ALA A 59 -9.77 5.12 9.89
CA ALA A 59 -10.36 4.53 8.69
C ALA A 59 -9.65 3.25 8.23
N GLN A 60 -8.32 3.19 8.31
CA GLN A 60 -7.50 2.18 7.63
C GLN A 60 -7.96 0.74 7.90
N PRO A 61 -8.27 0.31 9.13
CA PRO A 61 -8.58 -1.10 9.39
C PRO A 61 -9.96 -1.54 8.94
N TYR A 62 -10.81 -0.59 8.55
CA TYR A 62 -12.12 -0.87 7.97
C TYR A 62 -12.10 -0.80 6.44
N TYR A 63 -11.07 -0.18 5.84
CA TYR A 63 -10.93 -0.05 4.40
C TYR A 63 -10.66 -1.40 3.73
N LEU A 64 -11.51 -1.78 2.77
CA LEU A 64 -11.50 -3.09 2.09
C LEU A 64 -11.54 -4.30 3.03
N ALA A 65 -11.83 -4.08 4.32
CA ALA A 65 -12.04 -5.16 5.26
C ALA A 65 -13.35 -5.88 4.92
N ASP A 66 -13.31 -7.20 5.02
CA ASP A 66 -14.48 -8.07 4.93
C ASP A 66 -15.63 -7.59 5.81
N THR A 67 -15.32 -6.93 6.93
CA THR A 67 -16.27 -6.38 7.90
C THR A 67 -17.31 -5.44 7.29
N LEU A 68 -16.91 -4.45 6.49
CA LEU A 68 -17.87 -3.52 5.85
C LEU A 68 -18.53 -4.14 4.62
N LEU A 69 -17.75 -4.90 3.83
CA LEU A 69 -18.22 -5.57 2.62
C LEU A 69 -19.29 -6.62 2.91
N LYS A 70 -19.09 -7.48 3.93
CA LYS A 70 -20.06 -8.48 4.39
C LYS A 70 -21.31 -7.84 4.97
N GLN A 71 -21.19 -6.64 5.53
CA GLN A 71 -22.34 -5.94 6.10
C GLN A 71 -23.18 -5.22 5.03
N ALA A 72 -22.71 -5.12 3.77
CA ALA A 72 -23.41 -4.42 2.69
C ALA A 72 -23.92 -3.03 3.11
N LEU A 73 -23.15 -2.33 3.95
CA LEU A 73 -23.52 -1.02 4.45
C LEU A 73 -23.47 -0.01 3.32
N LYS A 74 -24.51 0.81 3.22
CA LYS A 74 -24.59 1.98 2.34
C LYS A 74 -24.97 3.17 3.21
N PRO A 75 -24.04 3.64 4.06
CA PRO A 75 -24.41 4.68 5.00
C PRO A 75 -24.73 5.97 4.24
N ARG A 76 -25.67 6.75 4.77
CA ARG A 76 -26.01 8.07 4.22
C ARG A 76 -24.88 9.05 4.51
N ASN A 77 -24.44 9.10 5.76
CA ASN A 77 -23.34 9.93 6.23
C ASN A 77 -22.30 9.12 7.01
N ILE A 78 -21.09 9.67 7.10
CA ILE A 78 -20.00 9.17 7.95
C ILE A 78 -19.69 10.27 8.96
N TYR A 79 -19.84 9.97 10.24
CA TYR A 79 -19.42 10.83 11.34
C TYR A 79 -18.11 10.35 11.91
N VAL A 80 -17.27 11.30 12.32
CA VAL A 80 -16.07 11.03 13.10
C VAL A 80 -16.11 11.87 14.36
N ALA A 81 -15.77 11.26 15.49
CA ALA A 81 -15.54 11.94 16.74
C ALA A 81 -14.16 11.55 17.30
N LEU A 82 -13.35 12.55 17.65
CA LEU A 82 -12.08 12.35 18.33
C LEU A 82 -12.17 12.93 19.74
N ALA A 83 -11.96 12.08 20.74
CA ALA A 83 -11.87 12.47 22.14
C ALA A 83 -10.40 12.49 22.58
N ASP A 84 -9.94 13.62 23.11
CA ASP A 84 -8.61 13.75 23.68
C ASP A 84 -8.50 13.06 25.05
N ALA A 85 -7.29 13.04 25.63
CA ALA A 85 -7.04 12.41 26.92
C ALA A 85 -7.81 13.06 28.10
N THR A 86 -8.34 14.27 27.92
CA THR A 86 -9.15 14.98 28.92
C THR A 86 -10.66 14.85 28.67
N GLY A 87 -11.05 14.21 27.55
CA GLY A 87 -12.44 14.01 27.16
C GLY A 87 -13.06 15.16 26.36
N ASN A 88 -12.26 16.10 25.84
CA ASN A 88 -12.75 17.08 24.86
C ASN A 88 -12.99 16.37 23.54
N ILE A 89 -14.11 16.66 22.91
CA ILE A 89 -14.56 15.98 21.68
C ILE A 89 -14.55 17.00 20.54
N GLN A 90 -13.99 16.58 19.40
CA GLN A 90 -14.14 17.27 18.12
C GLN A 90 -14.83 16.35 17.12
N THR A 91 -15.63 16.91 16.21
CA THR A 91 -16.38 16.13 15.22
C THR A 91 -16.25 16.65 13.81
N MET A 92 -16.40 15.73 12.86
CA MET A 92 -16.66 16.06 11.47
C MET A 92 -17.68 15.08 10.90
N ALA A 93 -18.29 15.44 9.78
CA ALA A 93 -19.19 14.57 9.05
C ALA A 93 -19.01 14.71 7.54
N LEU A 94 -19.20 13.60 6.82
CA LEU A 94 -19.24 13.55 5.37
C LEU A 94 -20.56 12.96 4.89
N GLN A 95 -21.09 13.51 3.81
CA GLN A 95 -22.14 12.87 3.03
C GLN A 95 -21.52 11.75 2.17
N ALA A 96 -22.10 10.56 2.26
CA ALA A 96 -21.64 9.34 1.58
C ALA A 96 -22.58 8.90 0.45
N ALA A 97 -23.89 9.10 0.59
CA ALA A 97 -24.88 8.67 -0.39
C ALA A 97 -25.11 9.72 -1.49
N GLY A 98 -25.14 9.27 -2.75
CA GLY A 98 -25.53 10.08 -3.91
C GLY A 98 -24.41 10.93 -4.53
N GLU A 99 -23.27 11.06 -3.87
CA GLU A 99 -22.20 11.96 -4.29
C GLU A 99 -21.10 11.28 -5.13
N GLU A 100 -20.49 12.07 -6.03
CA GLU A 100 -19.30 11.66 -6.79
C GLU A 100 -17.99 11.91 -6.05
N ALA A 101 -18.02 12.71 -4.97
CA ALA A 101 -16.87 13.01 -4.12
C ALA A 101 -17.31 13.15 -2.64
N ALA A 102 -16.34 13.27 -1.73
CA ALA A 102 -16.60 13.58 -0.34
C ALA A 102 -17.16 15.01 -0.19
N GLN A 103 -18.30 15.16 0.49
CA GLN A 103 -18.86 16.47 0.82
C GLN A 103 -18.93 16.62 2.34
N LEU A 104 -18.27 17.66 2.86
CA LEU A 104 -18.34 18.01 4.28
C LEU A 104 -19.74 18.45 4.67
N LEU A 105 -20.19 17.93 5.82
CA LEU A 105 -21.40 18.37 6.49
C LEU A 105 -21.00 19.24 7.68
N GLU A 106 -21.76 20.30 7.92
CA GLU A 106 -21.62 21.10 9.13
C GLU A 106 -22.03 20.27 10.34
N THR A 107 -21.20 20.25 11.38
CA THR A 107 -21.53 19.60 12.66
C THR A 107 -21.64 20.66 13.74
N LYS A 108 -22.64 20.53 14.61
CA LYS A 108 -23.04 21.50 15.63
C LYS A 108 -22.95 20.91 17.04
N ALA A 109 -22.96 19.58 17.16
CA ALA A 109 -22.89 18.90 18.45
C ALA A 109 -21.57 19.21 19.22
N PHE A 110 -20.47 19.37 18.49
CA PHE A 110 -19.13 19.59 19.06
C PHE A 110 -18.31 20.53 18.16
N PRO A 111 -17.19 21.09 18.68
CA PRO A 111 -16.23 21.81 17.84
C PRO A 111 -15.79 21.00 16.62
N THR A 112 -15.68 21.68 15.48
CA THR A 112 -15.31 21.03 14.22
C THR A 112 -13.88 20.49 14.26
N LEU A 113 -13.71 19.25 13.84
CA LEU A 113 -12.43 18.65 13.57
C LEU A 113 -11.93 19.13 12.20
N ASN A 114 -10.84 19.88 12.20
CA ASN A 114 -10.19 20.31 10.96
C ASN A 114 -9.57 19.10 10.27
N THR A 115 -9.90 18.91 8.99
CA THR A 115 -9.38 17.81 8.19
C THR A 115 -8.86 18.29 6.84
N SER A 116 -7.82 17.61 6.39
CA SER A 116 -7.29 17.73 5.03
C SER A 116 -8.20 17.04 4.01
N TRP A 117 -8.00 17.30 2.71
CA TRP A 117 -8.79 16.64 1.67
C TRP A 117 -8.45 15.14 1.58
N GLU A 118 -7.22 14.76 1.91
CA GLU A 118 -6.74 13.37 1.98
C GLU A 118 -7.50 12.58 3.04
N GLU A 119 -7.68 13.18 4.21
CA GLU A 119 -8.44 12.58 5.31
C GLU A 119 -9.91 12.38 4.94
N GLN A 120 -10.50 13.33 4.22
CA GLN A 120 -11.85 13.19 3.67
C GLN A 120 -11.91 12.04 2.65
N ALA A 121 -10.87 11.89 1.81
CA ALA A 121 -10.77 10.79 0.86
C ALA A 121 -10.65 9.41 1.56
N TYR A 122 -9.89 9.30 2.65
CA TYR A 122 -9.80 8.06 3.45
C TYR A 122 -11.15 7.63 4.02
N LEU A 123 -11.93 8.58 4.55
CA LEU A 123 -13.27 8.28 5.08
C LEU A 123 -14.23 7.89 3.97
N TRP A 124 -14.23 8.65 2.87
CA TRP A 124 -15.11 8.37 1.73
C TRP A 124 -14.79 7.02 1.06
N ALA A 125 -13.55 6.54 1.19
CA ALA A 125 -13.15 5.22 0.74
C ALA A 125 -13.86 4.06 1.47
N LEU A 126 -14.39 4.29 2.67
CA LEU A 126 -15.17 3.29 3.42
C LEU A 126 -16.54 3.01 2.81
N VAL A 127 -17.05 3.93 2.00
CA VAL A 127 -18.43 3.90 1.47
C VAL A 127 -18.47 3.70 -0.04
N LYS A 128 -17.51 4.27 -0.77
CA LYS A 128 -17.45 4.18 -2.24
C LYS A 128 -16.02 3.86 -2.70
N GLN A 129 -15.91 2.76 -3.43
CA GLN A 129 -14.68 2.45 -4.17
C GLN A 129 -14.78 3.11 -5.54
N PRO A 130 -13.82 3.97 -5.94
CA PRO A 130 -13.82 4.52 -7.28
C PRO A 130 -13.55 3.42 -8.29
N ASN A 131 -13.99 3.63 -9.53
CA ASN A 131 -13.61 2.74 -10.62
C ASN A 131 -12.08 2.74 -10.82
N TYR A 132 -11.44 3.91 -10.73
CA TYR A 132 -10.01 4.10 -10.87
C TYR A 132 -9.45 4.81 -9.63
N LEU A 133 -8.35 4.30 -9.06
CA LEU A 133 -7.71 4.94 -7.90
C LEU A 133 -7.21 6.36 -8.25
N TYR A 134 -6.78 6.57 -9.50
CA TYR A 134 -6.42 7.90 -9.99
C TYR A 134 -7.47 8.97 -9.68
N HIS A 135 -8.78 8.70 -9.86
CA HIS A 135 -9.81 9.72 -9.60
C HIS A 135 -9.95 10.09 -8.12
N ARG A 136 -9.66 9.16 -7.20
CA ARG A 136 -9.65 9.48 -5.76
C ARG A 136 -8.44 10.36 -5.42
N TRP A 137 -7.31 10.08 -6.06
CA TRP A 137 -6.03 10.71 -5.79
C TRP A 137 -5.65 11.75 -6.85
N GLU A 138 -6.61 12.29 -7.59
CA GLU A 138 -6.34 13.15 -8.74
C GLU A 138 -5.60 14.42 -8.31
N ASN A 139 -6.05 15.04 -7.22
CA ASN A 139 -5.39 16.22 -6.64
C ASN A 139 -3.92 15.98 -6.29
N LEU A 140 -3.54 14.73 -5.98
CA LEU A 140 -2.18 14.34 -5.63
C LEU A 140 -1.33 13.95 -6.85
N LEU A 141 -1.96 13.51 -7.95
CA LEU A 141 -1.30 12.83 -9.07
C LEU A 141 -1.46 13.54 -10.41
N ILE A 142 -2.19 14.66 -10.47
CA ILE A 142 -2.53 15.33 -11.74
C ILE A 142 -1.29 15.78 -12.51
N ASP A 143 -0.30 16.34 -11.82
CA ASP A 143 0.93 16.84 -12.46
C ASP A 143 1.81 15.69 -12.94
N GLU A 144 2.00 14.66 -12.11
CA GLU A 144 2.70 13.42 -12.48
C GLU A 144 2.04 12.73 -13.67
N ARG A 145 0.70 12.65 -13.68
CA ARG A 145 -0.05 12.07 -14.79
C ARG A 145 0.15 12.89 -16.05
N LYS A 146 0.06 14.23 -15.98
CA LYS A 146 0.30 15.09 -17.15
C LYS A 146 1.69 14.85 -17.74
N ILE A 147 2.72 14.87 -16.88
CA ILE A 147 4.11 14.60 -17.29
C ILE A 147 4.23 13.20 -17.89
N PHE A 148 3.62 12.19 -17.27
CA PHE A 148 3.63 10.82 -17.77
C PHE A 148 2.99 10.72 -19.17
N LEU A 149 1.84 11.36 -19.38
CA LEU A 149 1.14 11.34 -20.68
C LEU A 149 1.97 12.00 -21.79
N GLU A 150 2.62 13.13 -21.50
CA GLU A 150 3.52 13.81 -22.45
C GLU A 150 4.72 12.93 -22.84
N LYS A 151 5.36 12.28 -21.86
CA LYS A 151 6.46 11.34 -22.08
C LYS A 151 6.00 10.09 -22.86
N ARG A 152 4.87 9.51 -22.47
CA ARG A 152 4.24 8.35 -23.14
C ARG A 152 4.00 8.65 -24.62
N ASP A 153 3.38 9.79 -24.90
CA ASP A 153 3.00 10.14 -26.27
C ASP A 153 4.25 10.41 -27.14
N SER A 154 5.30 10.99 -26.54
CA SER A 154 6.61 11.14 -27.19
C SER A 154 7.25 9.79 -27.54
N ILE A 155 7.29 8.85 -26.59
CA ILE A 155 7.82 7.50 -26.83
C ILE A 155 7.01 6.78 -27.91
N VAL A 156 5.68 6.87 -27.87
CA VAL A 156 4.80 6.24 -28.87
C VAL A 156 5.01 6.86 -30.25
N ALA A 157 5.22 8.17 -30.34
CA ALA A 157 5.52 8.84 -31.61
C ALA A 157 6.83 8.31 -32.22
N ILE A 158 7.90 8.22 -31.44
CA ILE A 158 9.19 7.67 -31.90
C ILE A 158 9.05 6.19 -32.28
N MET A 159 8.32 5.40 -31.47
CA MET A 159 8.08 4.00 -31.77
C MET A 159 7.29 3.79 -33.07
N LYS A 160 6.40 4.72 -33.44
CA LYS A 160 5.64 4.66 -34.71
C LYS A 160 6.54 4.79 -35.94
N GLU A 161 7.69 5.46 -35.84
CA GLU A 161 8.66 5.54 -36.94
C GLU A 161 9.22 4.16 -37.29
N LYS A 162 9.42 3.30 -36.27
CA LYS A 162 9.91 1.92 -36.43
C LYS A 162 8.77 0.92 -36.65
N HIS A 163 7.64 1.14 -35.98
CA HIS A 163 6.49 0.26 -35.96
C HIS A 163 5.21 1.08 -36.16
N ARG A 164 4.90 1.44 -37.41
CA ARG A 164 3.73 2.29 -37.77
C ARG A 164 2.40 1.83 -37.18
N SER A 165 2.28 0.54 -36.84
CA SER A 165 1.07 -0.07 -36.29
C SER A 165 1.01 -0.12 -34.77
N ILE A 166 2.00 0.44 -34.05
CA ILE A 166 1.98 0.49 -32.59
C ILE A 166 0.86 1.39 -32.07
N LYS A 167 0.16 0.94 -31.03
CA LYS A 167 -0.93 1.67 -30.37
C LYS A 167 -0.86 1.49 -28.86
N VAL A 168 -1.28 2.51 -28.12
CA VAL A 168 -1.62 2.36 -26.70
C VAL A 168 -2.88 1.50 -26.61
N ILE A 169 -2.82 0.43 -25.82
CA ILE A 169 -3.91 -0.54 -25.62
C ILE A 169 -4.43 -0.57 -24.18
N SER A 170 -3.70 0.01 -23.23
CA SER A 170 -4.13 0.21 -21.85
C SER A 170 -3.47 1.46 -21.31
N ASP A 171 -4.26 2.33 -20.68
CA ASP A 171 -3.80 3.50 -19.92
C ASP A 171 -4.29 3.32 -18.48
N LEU A 172 -5.42 3.94 -18.11
CA LEU A 172 -6.09 3.68 -16.83
C LEU A 172 -6.66 2.25 -16.76
N ARG A 173 -6.47 1.60 -15.61
CA ARG A 173 -7.04 0.28 -15.30
C ARG A 173 -7.79 0.34 -13.98
N SER A 174 -9.03 -0.18 -13.96
CA SER A 174 -9.79 -0.23 -12.72
C SER A 174 -9.20 -1.23 -11.72
N THR A 175 -9.41 -1.00 -10.43
CA THR A 175 -8.99 -1.94 -9.36
C THR A 175 -9.63 -3.32 -9.57
N SER A 176 -10.92 -3.36 -9.93
CA SER A 176 -11.63 -4.61 -10.25
C SER A 176 -10.99 -5.38 -11.41
N ARG A 177 -10.54 -4.66 -12.46
CA ARG A 177 -9.85 -5.28 -13.59
C ARG A 177 -8.45 -5.76 -13.22
N GLN A 178 -7.74 -5.02 -12.38
CA GLN A 178 -6.42 -5.41 -11.88
C GLN A 178 -6.51 -6.70 -11.04
N LEU A 179 -7.46 -6.79 -10.11
CA LEU A 179 -7.69 -8.00 -9.32
C LEU A 179 -8.12 -9.20 -10.20
N LEU A 180 -8.91 -8.96 -11.25
CA LEU A 180 -9.23 -9.99 -12.24
C LEU A 180 -7.98 -10.50 -12.99
N TYR A 181 -7.06 -9.60 -13.35
CA TYR A 181 -5.80 -9.98 -14.00
C TYR A 181 -4.89 -10.74 -13.05
N LEU A 182 -4.85 -10.34 -11.77
CA LEU A 182 -4.11 -11.04 -10.73
C LEU A 182 -4.61 -12.48 -10.59
N GLY A 183 -5.93 -12.67 -10.48
CA GLY A 183 -6.54 -14.01 -10.43
C GLY A 183 -6.25 -14.87 -11.67
N LYS A 184 -6.05 -14.24 -12.83
CA LYS A 184 -5.67 -14.90 -14.09
C LYS A 184 -4.15 -15.00 -14.31
N LYS A 185 -3.33 -14.65 -13.31
CA LYS A 185 -1.86 -14.64 -13.39
C LYS A 185 -1.31 -13.80 -14.55
N ARG A 186 -2.03 -12.72 -14.91
CA ARG A 186 -1.63 -11.73 -15.94
C ARG A 186 -0.93 -10.50 -15.35
N THR A 187 -0.73 -10.49 -14.04
CA THR A 187 0.01 -9.49 -13.27
C THR A 187 0.45 -10.16 -11.98
N ALA A 188 1.53 -9.67 -11.38
CA ALA A 188 2.06 -10.19 -10.12
C ALA A 188 1.54 -9.43 -8.88
N THR A 189 0.92 -8.27 -9.07
CA THR A 189 0.57 -7.33 -7.99
C THR A 189 -0.94 -7.02 -7.95
N PRO A 190 -1.55 -6.89 -6.77
CA PRO A 190 -2.94 -6.43 -6.62
C PRO A 190 -3.14 -4.96 -6.99
N LEU A 191 -2.10 -4.14 -6.90
CA LEU A 191 -2.09 -2.74 -7.32
C LEU A 191 -1.02 -2.49 -8.38
N SER A 192 -1.38 -1.75 -9.42
CA SER A 192 -0.52 -1.42 -10.54
C SER A 192 -0.49 0.10 -10.76
N MET A 193 0.60 0.59 -11.34
CA MET A 193 0.71 1.98 -11.81
C MET A 193 -0.43 2.38 -12.77
N HIS A 194 -1.05 1.42 -13.48
CA HIS A 194 -2.26 1.69 -14.27
C HIS A 194 -3.46 2.12 -13.42
N ASN A 195 -3.56 1.69 -12.16
CA ASN A 195 -4.63 2.10 -11.26
C ASN A 195 -4.52 3.58 -10.88
N PHE A 196 -3.29 4.08 -10.83
CA PHE A 196 -2.94 5.46 -10.53
C PHE A 196 -2.75 6.33 -11.78
N GLY A 197 -2.91 5.76 -12.99
CA GLY A 197 -2.79 6.51 -14.24
C GLY A 197 -1.35 6.87 -14.63
N LEU A 198 -0.37 6.11 -14.12
CA LEU A 198 1.06 6.35 -14.29
C LEU A 198 1.76 5.25 -15.09
N ALA A 199 1.00 4.47 -15.87
CA ALA A 199 1.52 3.44 -16.74
C ALA A 199 0.68 3.25 -18.00
N ALA A 200 1.34 2.72 -19.03
CA ALA A 200 0.72 2.42 -20.31
C ALA A 200 1.23 1.09 -20.87
N ASP A 201 0.32 0.37 -21.52
CA ASP A 201 0.64 -0.80 -22.32
C ASP A 201 0.47 -0.43 -23.79
N VAL A 202 1.45 -0.80 -24.62
CA VAL A 202 1.42 -0.66 -26.06
C VAL A 202 1.40 -2.02 -26.75
N ALA A 203 0.79 -2.07 -27.94
CA ALA A 203 0.80 -3.24 -28.80
C ALA A 203 1.13 -2.89 -30.25
N ILE A 204 1.95 -3.72 -30.88
CA ILE A 204 2.26 -3.68 -32.32
C ILE A 204 1.31 -4.63 -33.04
N TYR A 205 0.72 -4.16 -34.14
CA TYR A 205 -0.21 -4.95 -34.94
C TYR A 205 0.43 -5.36 -36.28
N THR A 206 0.47 -6.66 -36.56
CA THR A 206 0.96 -7.19 -37.84
C THR A 206 -0.11 -8.04 -38.50
N ARG A 207 -0.54 -7.69 -39.72
CA ARG A 207 -1.53 -8.47 -40.49
C ARG A 207 -2.74 -8.92 -39.63
N ARG A 208 -3.34 -7.96 -38.90
CA ARG A 208 -4.49 -8.14 -37.97
C ARG A 208 -4.21 -8.90 -36.66
N LYS A 209 -2.98 -9.36 -36.40
CA LYS A 209 -2.60 -9.96 -35.12
C LYS A 209 -1.97 -8.92 -34.19
N ARG A 210 -2.36 -8.96 -32.91
CA ARG A 210 -1.76 -8.17 -31.83
C ARG A 210 -0.53 -8.91 -31.29
N ILE A 211 0.62 -8.26 -31.33
CA ILE A 211 1.85 -8.76 -30.72
C ILE A 211 2.09 -7.97 -29.43
N SER A 212 1.96 -8.60 -28.27
CA SER A 212 2.12 -7.94 -26.96
C SER A 212 3.27 -8.50 -26.11
N ASN A 213 3.96 -9.55 -26.56
CA ASN A 213 4.94 -10.30 -25.76
C ASN A 213 6.23 -10.64 -26.54
N ASN A 214 6.68 -9.75 -27.43
CA ASN A 214 7.90 -9.97 -28.22
C ASN A 214 8.98 -8.96 -27.80
N LEU A 215 9.89 -9.38 -26.92
CA LEU A 215 10.92 -8.52 -26.35
C LEU A 215 11.78 -7.83 -27.42
N THR A 216 12.12 -8.51 -28.52
CA THR A 216 12.94 -7.94 -29.60
C THR A 216 12.25 -6.75 -30.28
N LEU A 217 10.95 -6.85 -30.54
CA LEU A 217 10.19 -5.75 -31.15
C LEU A 217 10.04 -4.55 -30.21
N TYR A 218 10.00 -4.80 -28.91
CA TYR A 218 9.88 -3.74 -27.90
C TYR A 218 11.21 -3.23 -27.37
N ARG A 219 12.34 -3.83 -27.74
CA ARG A 219 13.68 -3.46 -27.26
C ARG A 219 14.01 -1.96 -27.35
N PRO A 220 13.55 -1.20 -28.37
CA PRO A 220 13.77 0.25 -28.37
C PRO A 220 13.15 0.99 -27.17
N LEU A 221 12.14 0.42 -26.50
CA LEU A 221 11.57 1.00 -25.29
C LEU A 221 12.56 1.07 -24.13
N ASP A 222 13.58 0.21 -24.10
CA ASP A 222 14.63 0.25 -23.06
C ASP A 222 15.31 1.62 -23.00
N SER A 223 16.00 1.99 -24.08
CA SER A 223 16.68 3.29 -24.20
C SER A 223 15.72 4.48 -24.23
N LEU A 224 14.51 4.31 -24.79
CA LEU A 224 13.55 5.41 -24.86
C LEU A 224 12.99 5.73 -23.48
N THR A 225 12.55 4.73 -22.72
CA THR A 225 12.03 4.97 -21.36
C THR A 225 13.11 5.57 -20.47
N GLU A 226 14.36 5.08 -20.54
CA GLU A 226 15.50 5.68 -19.85
C GLU A 226 15.68 7.17 -20.20
N ALA A 227 15.69 7.52 -21.49
CA ALA A 227 15.85 8.90 -21.96
C ALA A 227 14.73 9.85 -21.49
N TYR A 228 13.52 9.32 -21.27
CA TYR A 228 12.39 10.08 -20.74
C TYR A 228 12.22 9.93 -19.21
N GLY A 229 13.11 9.23 -18.52
CA GLY A 229 12.99 8.96 -17.08
C GLY A 229 11.70 8.19 -16.74
N LEU A 230 11.43 7.12 -17.47
CA LEU A 230 10.40 6.13 -17.23
C LEU A 230 11.04 4.75 -17.04
N THR A 231 10.29 3.80 -16.50
CA THR A 231 10.72 2.40 -16.36
C THR A 231 10.03 1.51 -17.39
N TRP A 232 10.80 0.73 -18.14
CA TRP A 232 10.27 -0.28 -19.06
C TRP A 232 10.02 -1.63 -18.37
N GLY A 233 8.83 -2.19 -18.56
CA GLY A 233 8.43 -3.49 -18.02
C GLY A 233 9.17 -4.68 -18.63
N GLY A 234 9.89 -4.49 -19.74
CA GLY A 234 10.82 -5.48 -20.29
C GLY A 234 11.98 -5.83 -19.35
N ASN A 235 12.31 -4.92 -18.43
CA ASN A 235 13.40 -5.06 -17.46
C ASN A 235 12.93 -5.59 -16.09
N PHE A 236 11.63 -5.84 -15.90
CA PHE A 236 11.11 -6.36 -14.64
C PHE A 236 11.64 -7.76 -14.33
N VAL A 237 12.10 -7.95 -13.10
CA VAL A 237 12.55 -9.26 -12.63
C VAL A 237 11.34 -10.09 -12.21
N GLY A 238 11.19 -11.29 -12.80
CA GLY A 238 10.14 -12.24 -12.42
C GLY A 238 8.79 -12.06 -13.15
N PHE A 239 8.48 -10.87 -13.68
CA PHE A 239 7.29 -10.63 -14.51
C PHE A 239 7.60 -9.67 -15.67
N VAL A 240 8.25 -10.20 -16.72
CA VAL A 240 8.60 -9.40 -17.91
C VAL A 240 7.34 -9.03 -18.69
N ASP A 241 7.12 -7.73 -18.88
CA ASP A 241 6.04 -7.17 -19.69
C ASP A 241 6.59 -6.22 -20.75
N SER A 242 6.88 -6.77 -21.93
CA SER A 242 7.56 -6.03 -23.01
C SER A 242 6.77 -4.84 -23.54
N GLY A 243 5.45 -4.86 -23.45
CA GLY A 243 4.61 -3.78 -23.94
C GLY A 243 4.37 -2.67 -22.91
N HIS A 244 4.86 -2.84 -21.69
CA HIS A 244 4.54 -1.99 -20.54
C HIS A 244 5.63 -0.96 -20.26
N PHE A 245 5.24 0.25 -19.88
CA PHE A 245 6.13 1.21 -19.24
C PHE A 245 5.38 2.11 -18.27
N GLN A 246 6.09 2.61 -17.26
CA GLN A 246 5.51 3.33 -16.14
C GLN A 246 6.42 4.44 -15.61
N LEU A 247 5.84 5.43 -14.90
CA LEU A 247 6.58 6.58 -14.38
C LEU A 247 7.58 6.19 -13.28
N TYR A 248 7.12 5.46 -12.26
CA TYR A 248 7.95 5.00 -11.16
C TYR A 248 8.36 3.55 -11.34
N LYS A 249 9.54 3.14 -10.86
CA LYS A 249 10.06 1.78 -10.95
C LYS A 249 9.12 0.76 -10.32
N ASN A 250 8.58 1.06 -9.14
CA ASN A 250 7.71 0.15 -8.40
C ASN A 250 6.85 0.93 -7.39
N GLY A 251 6.02 0.22 -6.62
CA GLY A 251 5.16 0.82 -5.60
C GLY A 251 5.94 1.54 -4.49
N ALA A 252 7.16 1.08 -4.15
CA ALA A 252 7.98 1.72 -3.12
C ALA A 252 8.39 3.13 -3.53
N GLU A 253 8.83 3.31 -4.78
CA GLU A 253 9.19 4.64 -5.30
C GLU A 253 7.98 5.58 -5.35
N LEU A 254 6.81 5.08 -5.74
CA LEU A 254 5.57 5.86 -5.67
C LEU A 254 5.27 6.33 -4.24
N LEU A 255 5.40 5.44 -3.24
CA LEU A 255 5.14 5.77 -1.84
C LEU A 255 6.17 6.72 -1.22
N ARG A 256 7.42 6.70 -1.68
CA ARG A 256 8.42 7.71 -1.27
C ARG A 256 8.02 9.11 -1.71
N LYS A 257 7.37 9.22 -2.87
CA LYS A 257 6.91 10.49 -3.43
C LYS A 257 5.55 10.93 -2.87
N HIS A 258 4.65 9.97 -2.67
CA HIS A 258 3.26 10.17 -2.26
C HIS A 258 2.90 9.19 -1.11
N PRO A 259 3.39 9.43 0.11
CA PRO A 259 3.17 8.53 1.24
C PRO A 259 1.69 8.37 1.60
N GLU A 260 0.83 9.32 1.23
CA GLU A 260 -0.62 9.29 1.42
C GLU A 260 -1.28 8.06 0.74
N LEU A 261 -0.67 7.58 -0.35
CA LEU A 261 -1.16 6.41 -1.07
C LEU A 261 -0.98 5.09 -0.30
N VAL A 262 -0.25 5.09 0.83
CA VAL A 262 -0.11 3.92 1.72
C VAL A 262 -1.46 3.28 2.05
N PHE A 263 -2.51 4.11 2.15
CA PHE A 263 -3.89 3.70 2.38
C PHE A 263 -4.39 2.63 1.41
N GLU A 264 -4.01 2.73 0.13
CA GLU A 264 -4.39 1.79 -0.92
C GLU A 264 -3.59 0.48 -0.83
N PHE A 265 -2.33 0.54 -0.39
CA PHE A 265 -1.42 -0.60 -0.39
C PHE A 265 -1.58 -1.50 0.84
N GLU A 266 -1.83 -0.93 2.01
CA GLU A 266 -1.90 -1.66 3.29
C GLU A 266 -2.91 -2.83 3.31
N PRO A 267 -4.13 -2.73 2.73
CA PRO A 267 -5.06 -3.87 2.68
C PRO A 267 -4.49 -5.11 1.98
N PHE A 268 -3.48 -4.92 1.11
CA PHE A 268 -2.83 -5.99 0.37
C PHE A 268 -1.53 -6.50 1.01
N ARG A 269 -1.10 -5.95 2.16
CA ARG A 269 0.09 -6.39 2.90
C ARG A 269 0.15 -7.91 3.12
N PRO A 270 -0.92 -8.62 3.52
CA PRO A 270 -0.88 -10.07 3.65
C PRO A 270 -0.52 -10.79 2.34
N GLN A 271 -0.88 -10.24 1.19
CA GLN A 271 -0.52 -10.81 -0.11
C GLN A 271 0.96 -10.58 -0.43
N TYR A 272 1.47 -9.38 -0.17
CA TYR A 272 2.90 -9.06 -0.35
C TYR A 272 3.78 -9.98 0.52
N ASN A 273 3.42 -10.18 1.78
CA ASN A 273 4.13 -11.10 2.68
C ASN A 273 4.08 -12.54 2.22
N ARG A 274 2.92 -13.03 1.73
CA ARG A 274 2.83 -14.38 1.15
C ARG A 274 3.73 -14.53 -0.08
N TRP A 275 3.84 -13.50 -0.91
CA TRP A 275 4.72 -13.52 -2.07
C TRP A 275 6.20 -13.56 -1.68
N MET A 276 6.63 -12.70 -0.76
CA MET A 276 7.99 -12.70 -0.22
C MET A 276 8.37 -14.06 0.37
N ASN A 277 7.57 -14.56 1.31
CA ASN A 277 7.82 -15.86 1.94
C ASN A 277 7.86 -17.01 0.92
N LYS A 278 7.00 -16.98 -0.10
CA LYS A 278 7.03 -17.96 -1.18
C LYS A 278 8.35 -17.88 -1.96
N MET A 279 8.82 -16.69 -2.30
CA MET A 279 10.05 -16.54 -3.09
C MET A 279 11.30 -16.90 -2.28
N ILE A 280 11.33 -16.58 -0.99
CA ILE A 280 12.36 -17.05 -0.03
C ILE A 280 12.36 -18.58 0.04
N GLY A 281 11.20 -19.20 0.25
CA GLY A 281 11.09 -20.66 0.30
C GLY A 281 11.47 -21.38 -1.00
N LEU A 282 11.51 -20.67 -2.13
CA LEU A 282 11.96 -21.18 -3.43
C LEU A 282 13.43 -20.85 -3.74
N GLY A 283 14.16 -20.18 -2.83
CA GLY A 283 15.53 -19.70 -3.08
C GLY A 283 15.60 -18.64 -4.20
N LYS A 284 14.53 -17.86 -4.38
CA LYS A 284 14.35 -16.87 -5.47
C LYS A 284 14.01 -15.48 -4.93
N GLU A 285 14.57 -15.10 -3.79
CA GLU A 285 14.34 -13.80 -3.17
C GLU A 285 14.64 -12.64 -4.13
N ASN A 286 15.69 -12.77 -4.95
CA ASN A 286 16.05 -11.79 -5.98
C ASN A 286 14.95 -11.52 -7.02
N LYS A 287 13.92 -12.38 -7.13
CA LYS A 287 12.74 -12.17 -7.98
C LYS A 287 11.59 -11.46 -7.27
N ALA A 288 11.78 -11.07 -6.02
CA ALA A 288 10.81 -10.40 -5.18
C ALA A 288 11.30 -9.05 -4.67
N GLU A 289 12.41 -8.53 -5.19
CA GLU A 289 13.04 -7.29 -4.72
C GLU A 289 12.07 -6.11 -4.71
N ASP A 290 11.25 -5.93 -5.76
CA ASP A 290 10.25 -4.85 -5.78
C ASP A 290 9.19 -4.99 -4.66
N THR A 291 8.87 -6.22 -4.25
CA THR A 291 7.96 -6.46 -3.11
C THR A 291 8.67 -6.23 -1.78
N LYS A 292 9.96 -6.58 -1.68
CA LYS A 292 10.81 -6.29 -0.52
C LYS A 292 10.91 -4.78 -0.29
N GLU A 293 11.28 -4.03 -1.32
CA GLU A 293 11.34 -2.56 -1.30
C GLU A 293 10.00 -1.94 -0.89
N LEU A 294 8.88 -2.47 -1.42
CA LEU A 294 7.55 -1.99 -1.05
C LEU A 294 7.25 -2.21 0.44
N LEU A 295 7.48 -3.42 0.95
CA LEU A 295 7.24 -3.75 2.37
C LEU A 295 8.10 -2.90 3.31
N GLN A 296 9.36 -2.67 2.94
CA GLN A 296 10.26 -1.79 3.67
C GLN A 296 9.74 -0.35 3.72
N GLU A 297 9.30 0.20 2.59
CA GLU A 297 8.76 1.56 2.56
C GLU A 297 7.46 1.66 3.37
N LEU A 298 6.56 0.66 3.25
CA LEU A 298 5.35 0.62 4.06
C LEU A 298 5.68 0.56 5.57
N ASN A 299 6.69 -0.22 5.97
CA ASN A 299 7.15 -0.27 7.36
C ASN A 299 7.72 1.07 7.82
N LYS A 300 8.55 1.71 7.01
CA LYS A 300 9.13 3.02 7.31
C LYS A 300 8.05 4.09 7.48
N ILE A 301 7.02 4.10 6.63
CA ILE A 301 5.91 5.06 6.73
C ILE A 301 5.12 4.88 8.02
N LYS A 302 4.88 3.62 8.44
CA LYS A 302 4.05 3.34 9.61
C LYS A 302 4.83 3.26 10.93
N GLN A 303 6.15 3.20 10.91
CA GLN A 303 6.97 3.09 12.12
C GLN A 303 6.64 4.22 13.09
N ASP A 304 6.42 3.85 14.36
CA ASP A 304 6.02 4.76 15.44
C ASP A 304 4.69 5.50 15.21
N GLN A 305 3.92 5.14 14.18
CA GLN A 305 2.59 5.69 13.94
C GLN A 305 1.53 4.93 14.76
N PRO A 306 0.43 5.62 15.14
CA PRO A 306 -0.71 4.98 15.77
C PRO A 306 -1.30 3.83 14.95
N CYS A 307 -1.58 2.72 15.62
CA CYS A 307 -2.14 1.51 15.02
C CYS A 307 -3.33 0.99 15.82
N GLN A 308 -4.25 0.32 15.12
CA GLN A 308 -5.33 -0.42 15.74
C GLN A 308 -4.91 -1.88 15.87
N CYS A 309 -4.91 -2.43 17.07
CA CYS A 309 -4.48 -3.81 17.31
C CYS A 309 -5.62 -4.77 16.95
N VAL A 310 -5.86 -4.98 15.65
CA VAL A 310 -7.02 -5.71 15.11
C VAL A 310 -7.15 -7.16 15.60
N ASN A 311 -6.06 -7.74 16.10
CA ASN A 311 -6.04 -9.09 16.69
C ASN A 311 -6.47 -9.11 18.17
N MET A 312 -6.81 -7.96 18.74
CA MET A 312 -7.26 -7.79 20.13
C MET A 312 -8.61 -7.11 20.15
N GLN A 313 -9.52 -7.58 21.01
CA GLN A 313 -10.80 -6.92 21.22
C GLN A 313 -10.65 -5.83 22.30
N GLY A 314 -10.96 -4.58 21.95
CA GLY A 314 -10.94 -3.45 22.87
C GLY A 314 -12.23 -3.36 23.67
N LYS A 315 -12.17 -2.71 24.84
CA LYS A 315 -13.36 -2.40 25.65
C LYS A 315 -14.02 -1.12 25.13
N THR A 316 -15.26 -1.23 24.69
CA THR A 316 -16.02 -0.06 24.21
C THR A 316 -16.24 0.96 25.34
N PRO A 317 -15.90 2.25 25.13
CA PRO A 317 -16.13 3.31 26.12
C PRO A 317 -17.61 3.75 26.08
N TYR A 318 -18.52 2.94 26.65
CA TYR A 318 -19.97 3.12 26.53
C TYR A 318 -20.47 4.52 26.91
N ALA A 319 -19.96 5.12 27.99
CA ALA A 319 -20.38 6.46 28.43
C ALA A 319 -20.00 7.56 27.43
N LEU A 320 -18.79 7.50 26.87
CA LEU A 320 -18.34 8.42 25.83
C LEU A 320 -19.17 8.23 24.56
N MET A 321 -19.41 6.97 24.18
CA MET A 321 -20.21 6.63 23.01
C MET A 321 -21.64 7.18 23.12
N GLU A 322 -22.30 6.96 24.25
CA GLU A 322 -23.65 7.47 24.49
C GLU A 322 -23.70 8.99 24.44
N LYS A 323 -22.72 9.68 25.05
CA LYS A 323 -22.58 11.15 24.97
C LYS A 323 -22.50 11.63 23.52
N ILE A 324 -21.63 11.02 22.71
CA ILE A 324 -21.45 11.39 21.30
C ILE A 324 -22.72 11.13 20.49
N GLN A 325 -23.29 9.92 20.61
CA GLN A 325 -24.45 9.52 19.81
C GLN A 325 -25.69 10.37 20.12
N THR A 326 -25.95 10.66 21.40
CA THR A 326 -27.07 11.53 21.80
C THR A 326 -26.88 12.96 21.30
N ALA A 327 -25.68 13.51 21.41
CA ALA A 327 -25.41 14.87 20.94
C ALA A 327 -25.57 14.98 19.41
N LEU A 328 -25.01 14.05 18.65
CA LEU A 328 -25.13 14.02 17.18
C LEU A 328 -26.60 13.82 16.74
N ALA A 329 -27.36 12.94 17.40
CA ALA A 329 -28.77 12.70 17.06
C ALA A 329 -29.63 13.95 17.29
N ASN A 330 -29.31 14.75 18.31
CA ASN A 330 -30.06 15.97 18.64
C ASN A 330 -29.71 17.17 17.76
N SER A 331 -28.49 17.23 17.21
CA SER A 331 -27.97 18.45 16.57
C SER A 331 -27.64 18.32 15.08
N ASP A 332 -27.32 17.11 14.61
CA ASP A 332 -26.66 16.92 13.31
C ASP A 332 -27.39 15.90 12.40
N ASP A 333 -28.65 15.56 12.69
CA ASP A 333 -29.43 14.54 11.95
C ASP A 333 -28.68 13.20 11.81
N TYR A 334 -27.85 12.85 12.80
CA TYR A 334 -27.23 11.53 12.86
C TYR A 334 -28.29 10.46 13.10
N GLN A 335 -28.31 9.46 12.23
CA GLN A 335 -29.23 8.34 12.28
C GLN A 335 -28.45 7.04 12.46
N TYR A 336 -28.47 6.48 13.67
CA TYR A 336 -27.76 5.24 14.02
C TYR A 336 -27.96 4.09 13.01
N ASN A 337 -29.18 3.97 12.46
CA ASN A 337 -29.52 2.88 11.54
C ASN A 337 -29.01 3.11 10.10
N ASN A 338 -28.69 4.35 9.75
CA ASN A 338 -28.37 4.76 8.37
C ASN A 338 -26.98 5.36 8.23
N ASP A 339 -26.32 5.72 9.32
CA ASP A 339 -25.03 6.40 9.30
C ASP A 339 -23.93 5.54 9.91
N LEU A 340 -22.70 5.85 9.53
CA LEU A 340 -21.49 5.28 10.13
C LEU A 340 -20.93 6.26 11.15
N LEU A 341 -20.48 5.78 12.30
CA LEU A 341 -19.76 6.60 13.28
C LEU A 341 -18.42 5.95 13.63
N LEU A 342 -17.33 6.69 13.45
CA LEU A 342 -16.00 6.34 13.91
C LEU A 342 -15.66 7.18 15.13
N VAL A 343 -15.21 6.54 16.21
CA VAL A 343 -14.80 7.22 17.44
C VAL A 343 -13.37 6.83 17.79
N GLY A 344 -12.49 7.82 17.93
CA GLY A 344 -11.17 7.65 18.52
C GLY A 344 -11.16 8.22 19.93
N ASP A 345 -10.67 7.47 20.91
CA ASP A 345 -10.61 7.88 22.31
C ASP A 345 -9.20 7.67 22.88
N LEU A 346 -8.49 8.78 23.09
CA LEU A 346 -7.14 8.78 23.66
C LEU A 346 -7.13 8.47 25.16
N ALA A 347 -8.21 8.73 25.90
CA ALA A 347 -8.26 8.41 27.32
C ALA A 347 -8.37 6.90 27.55
N SER A 348 -9.22 6.22 26.78
CA SER A 348 -9.34 4.74 26.84
C SER A 348 -8.36 4.00 25.94
N GLN A 349 -7.60 4.71 25.09
CA GLN A 349 -6.73 4.13 24.07
C GLN A 349 -7.48 3.15 23.16
N THR A 350 -8.61 3.60 22.60
CA THR A 350 -9.43 2.77 21.70
C THR A 350 -9.88 3.50 20.44
N VAL A 351 -10.19 2.72 19.41
CA VAL A 351 -10.96 3.15 18.25
C VAL A 351 -12.19 2.26 18.12
N THR A 352 -13.35 2.87 17.93
CA THR A 352 -14.63 2.18 17.78
C THR A 352 -15.30 2.57 16.46
N LEU A 353 -15.68 1.56 15.66
CA LEU A 353 -16.65 1.70 14.59
C LEU A 353 -18.04 1.34 15.09
N VAL A 354 -19.00 2.22 14.84
CA VAL A 354 -20.42 2.01 15.13
C VAL A 354 -21.21 2.02 13.84
N SER A 355 -21.97 0.95 13.62
CA SER A 355 -22.96 0.83 12.55
C SER A 355 -24.28 0.31 13.13
N ALA A 356 -25.35 0.37 12.32
CA ALA A 356 -26.63 -0.23 12.66
C ALA A 356 -26.53 -1.71 13.09
N LYS A 357 -25.54 -2.44 12.58
CA LYS A 357 -25.40 -3.89 12.75
C LYS A 357 -24.48 -4.27 13.90
N ASN A 358 -23.45 -3.47 14.19
CA ASN A 358 -22.47 -3.84 15.20
C ASN A 358 -21.69 -2.63 15.73
N LYS A 359 -21.02 -2.85 16.87
CA LYS A 359 -19.97 -1.98 17.41
C LYS A 359 -18.67 -2.78 17.46
N ILE A 360 -17.64 -2.28 16.82
CA ILE A 360 -16.33 -2.95 16.73
C ILE A 360 -15.31 -2.03 17.36
N THR A 361 -14.62 -2.51 18.39
CA THR A 361 -13.64 -1.73 19.14
C THR A 361 -12.30 -2.43 19.13
N PHE A 362 -11.25 -1.69 18.79
CA PHE A 362 -9.87 -2.12 18.85
C PHE A 362 -9.09 -1.25 19.83
N PRO A 363 -8.14 -1.83 20.60
CA PRO A 363 -7.20 -1.02 21.37
C PRO A 363 -6.19 -0.36 20.43
N LEU A 364 -5.72 0.81 20.86
CA LEU A 364 -4.66 1.57 20.20
C LEU A 364 -3.28 1.11 20.67
N GLY A 365 -2.28 1.33 19.83
CA GLY A 365 -0.87 1.15 20.11
C GLY A 365 -0.02 1.90 19.10
N LEU A 366 1.29 1.66 19.11
CA LEU A 366 2.22 2.14 18.09
C LEU A 366 2.81 0.98 17.30
N TRP A 367 3.04 1.17 16.00
CA TRP A 367 3.79 0.20 15.20
C TRP A 367 5.27 0.16 15.62
N LYS A 368 5.78 -1.04 15.92
CA LYS A 368 7.16 -1.31 16.38
C LYS A 368 7.83 -2.47 15.65
#